data_AF-A0A1H5ZU37-F1
#
_entry.id   AF-A0A1H5ZU37-F1
#
_cell.length_a   1.000
_cell.length_b   1.000
_cell.length_c   1.000
_cell.angle_alpha   90.00
_cell.angle_beta   90.00
_cell.angle_gamma   90.00
#
_symmetry.space_group_name_H-M   'P 1'
#
loop_
_entity.id
_entity.type
_entity.pdbx_description
1 polymer ?
#
loop_
_entity_poly.entity_id
_entity_poly.type
_entity_poly.pdbx_seq_one_letter_code
_entity_poly.pdbx_strand_id
1 'polypeptide(L)'
;MTAPTDSAAREGATDRYHPGSGEPGDGAETRRIGVLSLHNSKETKAILNAVRALGHDPVWIRDENVTSQIRDGRFRLSPRVDVLVNRMLLTKSESRFEDLQLASLYEETTPVVNSPRAVADTLHKYRAAAKLAAAGLPVPDAYFGRSPRTFEAWPERLPGDAVHKHTVGTNGRQMSIVSPDEPVGPMIANRHSFLQEFLNASGDRPSDVRVYVVGDAVVGAMRRHAPEGDWRTNVALGGDVEDVTDSLDREARGLATEATTVLGLDLAGVDLMSVDGDWYVLELNATAGFKGLFDATGVSVAPHIARLAIERAGGSVDAARAEGLESTLDDSVPDCKPPLVERGTDGVLGYTTQIRINGHGGTEAVVAKSDTGAKRTSIDTDLAGRIGAGPLVGTTQVRSGIGSGSETRPLVDVDLRLNGRWRPVTVSVTDRSEMRYPVLLGRDVLGSYTLDVSRTVEE
;
A
#
# COMPACT_ATOMS: atom_id res chain seq x y z
N MET A 1 15.65 21.38 -48.79
CA MET A 1 14.42 21.87 -49.45
C MET A 1 13.54 22.51 -48.38
N THR A 2 13.53 23.83 -48.36
CA THR A 2 12.51 24.68 -47.72
C THR A 2 11.16 24.43 -48.42
N ALA A 3 10.01 24.42 -47.75
CA ALA A 3 9.31 25.61 -47.24
C ALA A 3 8.16 25.22 -46.27
N PRO A 4 7.57 26.19 -45.55
CA PRO A 4 6.90 25.99 -44.25
C PRO A 4 5.37 26.00 -44.34
N THR A 5 4.70 25.60 -43.25
CA THR A 5 3.33 26.00 -42.95
C THR A 5 3.19 26.46 -41.51
N ASP A 6 2.70 27.69 -41.40
CA ASP A 6 2.35 28.43 -40.20
C ASP A 6 1.01 27.92 -39.65
N SER A 7 0.92 27.71 -38.35
CA SER A 7 -0.36 27.48 -37.65
C SER A 7 -0.17 27.72 -36.16
N ALA A 8 -0.77 28.82 -35.72
CA ALA A 8 -0.77 29.34 -34.36
C ALA A 8 -1.20 28.29 -33.31
N ALA A 9 -0.27 27.92 -32.43
CA ALA A 9 -0.57 27.21 -31.21
C ALA A 9 -0.82 28.22 -30.07
N ARG A 10 -2.07 28.22 -29.59
CA ARG A 10 -2.51 28.95 -28.40
C ARG A 10 -1.68 28.53 -27.18
N GLU A 11 -1.07 29.51 -26.53
CA GLU A 11 -0.44 29.38 -25.22
C GLU A 11 -1.47 28.92 -24.18
N GLY A 12 -1.23 27.75 -23.59
CA GLY A 12 -1.94 27.25 -22.42
C GLY A 12 -1.00 27.25 -21.22
N ALA A 13 -1.32 28.11 -20.24
CA ALA A 13 -0.87 28.16 -18.85
C ALA A 13 0.45 27.43 -18.52
N THR A 14 1.56 28.15 -18.63
CA THR A 14 2.78 27.81 -17.90
C THR A 14 2.63 28.34 -16.47
N ASP A 15 2.70 27.44 -15.50
CA ASP A 15 2.82 27.77 -14.08
C ASP A 15 4.15 28.49 -13.85
N ARG A 16 4.11 29.82 -13.85
CA ARG A 16 5.26 30.70 -13.65
C ARG A 16 5.33 31.08 -12.17
N TYR A 17 6.15 30.36 -11.43
CA TYR A 17 6.62 30.81 -10.12
C TYR A 17 7.60 31.99 -10.31
N HIS A 18 7.25 33.16 -9.76
CA HIS A 18 8.15 34.30 -9.62
C HIS A 18 8.90 34.19 -8.28
N PRO A 19 10.24 34.26 -8.24
CA PRO A 19 10.96 34.43 -6.99
C PRO A 19 10.83 35.91 -6.58
N GLY A 20 9.99 36.19 -5.59
CA GLY A 20 9.90 37.50 -4.98
C GLY A 20 11.13 37.78 -4.12
N SER A 21 11.87 38.83 -4.47
CA SER A 21 12.82 39.49 -3.58
C SER A 21 12.05 40.20 -2.46
N GLY A 22 12.08 39.62 -1.26
CA GLY A 22 11.54 40.21 -0.03
C GLY A 22 12.52 39.97 1.12
N GLU A 23 12.68 40.98 1.97
CA GLU A 23 13.56 41.00 3.15
C GLU A 23 13.27 39.85 4.14
N PRO A 24 14.26 39.43 4.96
CA PRO A 24 14.16 38.23 5.78
C PRO A 24 13.20 38.44 6.97
N GLY A 25 11.97 37.96 6.81
CA GLY A 25 11.04 37.72 7.90
C GLY A 25 11.30 36.35 8.53
N ASP A 26 11.32 36.31 9.86
CA ASP A 26 11.50 35.14 10.72
C ASP A 26 10.31 34.15 10.62
N GLY A 27 10.25 33.37 9.53
CA GLY A 27 9.15 32.43 9.25
C GLY A 27 9.67 31.08 8.77
N ALA A 28 9.44 30.02 9.55
CA ALA A 28 9.77 28.65 9.15
C ALA A 28 9.03 28.28 7.85
N GLU A 29 9.80 27.95 6.81
CA GLU A 29 9.29 27.64 5.48
C GLU A 29 8.40 26.38 5.52
N THR A 30 7.16 26.49 5.04
CA THR A 30 6.21 25.36 4.98
C THR A 30 6.76 24.26 4.07
N ARG A 31 7.13 23.12 4.66
CA ARG A 31 7.53 21.89 3.94
C ARG A 31 6.35 21.11 3.40
N ARG A 32 6.56 20.46 2.26
CA ARG A 32 5.61 19.59 1.56
C ARG A 32 5.96 18.13 1.80
N ILE A 33 5.15 17.44 2.60
CA ILE A 33 5.42 16.09 3.09
C ILE A 33 4.54 15.10 2.35
N GLY A 34 5.16 14.22 1.55
CA GLY A 34 4.46 13.15 0.87
C GLY A 34 4.20 11.96 1.78
N VAL A 35 3.06 11.28 1.62
CA VAL A 35 2.85 9.93 2.17
C VAL A 35 2.41 9.01 1.04
N LEU A 36 3.28 8.04 0.67
CA LEU A 36 3.01 7.06 -0.38
C LEU A 36 2.24 5.87 0.18
N SER A 37 0.99 5.73 -0.24
CA SER A 37 0.09 4.68 0.23
C SER A 37 -1.09 4.50 -0.73
N LEU A 38 -1.08 3.40 -1.49
CA LEU A 38 -2.16 3.07 -2.44
C LEU A 38 -3.45 2.61 -1.75
N HIS A 39 -3.32 2.00 -0.58
CA HIS A 39 -4.44 1.58 0.26
C HIS A 39 -4.96 2.74 1.12
N ASN A 40 -6.19 2.60 1.64
CA ASN A 40 -6.84 3.59 2.51
C ASN A 40 -6.80 3.09 3.97
N SER A 41 -5.68 3.31 4.66
CA SER A 41 -5.51 2.96 6.08
C SER A 41 -5.80 4.13 7.01
N LYS A 42 -6.11 3.82 8.28
CA LYS A 42 -6.27 4.82 9.33
C LYS A 42 -4.94 5.52 9.62
N GLU A 43 -3.86 4.75 9.62
CA GLU A 43 -2.50 5.19 9.88
C GLU A 43 -2.01 6.23 8.86
N THR A 44 -2.23 6.01 7.56
CA THR A 44 -1.85 6.98 6.53
C THR A 44 -2.58 8.31 6.72
N LYS A 45 -3.87 8.28 7.05
CA LYS A 45 -4.64 9.50 7.31
C LYS A 45 -4.12 10.24 8.54
N ALA A 46 -3.86 9.52 9.62
CA ALA A 46 -3.32 10.11 10.84
C ALA A 46 -1.97 10.80 10.60
N ILE A 47 -1.07 10.21 9.80
CA ILE A 47 0.21 10.85 9.44
C ILE A 47 -0.05 12.16 8.67
N LEU A 48 -0.93 12.13 7.65
CA LEU A 48 -1.26 13.31 6.84
C LEU A 48 -1.91 14.43 7.67
N ASN A 49 -2.85 14.07 8.55
CA ASN A 49 -3.51 15.00 9.46
C ASN A 49 -2.52 15.58 10.46
N ALA A 50 -1.59 14.78 10.98
CA ALA A 50 -0.53 15.25 11.86
C ALA A 50 0.41 16.25 11.16
N VAL A 51 0.81 16.00 9.90
CA VAL A 51 1.58 16.97 9.10
C VAL A 51 0.84 18.30 8.99
N ARG A 52 -0.46 18.28 8.67
CA ARG A 52 -1.27 19.51 8.61
C ARG A 52 -1.36 20.20 9.97
N ALA A 53 -1.61 19.43 11.03
CA ALA A 53 -1.73 19.92 12.39
C ALA A 53 -0.42 20.52 12.92
N LEU A 54 0.73 20.13 12.38
CA LEU A 54 2.04 20.70 12.67
C LEU A 54 2.39 21.93 11.80
N GLY A 55 1.50 22.34 10.88
CA GLY A 55 1.67 23.55 10.06
C GLY A 55 2.35 23.33 8.70
N HIS A 56 2.41 22.09 8.23
CA HIS A 56 3.07 21.70 6.97
C HIS A 56 2.05 21.24 5.91
N ASP A 57 2.47 21.10 4.65
CA ASP A 57 1.61 20.69 3.54
C ASP A 57 1.66 19.16 3.32
N PRO A 58 0.67 18.36 3.77
CA PRO A 58 0.58 16.95 3.42
C PRO A 58 0.18 16.74 1.96
N VAL A 59 0.82 15.74 1.34
CA VAL A 59 0.46 15.26 0.01
C VAL A 59 0.28 13.75 0.07
N TRP A 60 -0.95 13.28 -0.12
CA TRP A 60 -1.18 11.84 -0.22
C TRP A 60 -0.89 11.37 -1.64
N ILE A 61 0.12 10.54 -1.78
CA ILE A 61 0.58 9.97 -3.05
C ILE A 61 -0.10 8.61 -3.28
N ARG A 62 -0.79 8.49 -4.42
CA ARG A 62 -1.66 7.37 -4.77
C ARG A 62 -1.64 7.09 -6.28
N ASP A 63 -2.19 5.94 -6.69
CA ASP A 63 -2.29 5.56 -8.10
C ASP A 63 -2.99 6.63 -8.95
N GLU A 64 -3.98 7.30 -8.36
CA GLU A 64 -4.83 8.24 -9.10
C GLU A 64 -4.14 9.59 -9.38
N ASN A 65 -2.99 9.88 -8.76
CA ASN A 65 -2.29 11.16 -8.92
C ASN A 65 -0.79 11.06 -9.26
N VAL A 66 -0.18 9.88 -9.17
CA VAL A 66 1.23 9.72 -9.54
C VAL A 66 1.38 9.74 -11.05
N THR A 67 2.29 10.59 -11.52
CA THR A 67 2.77 10.57 -12.90
C THR A 67 4.27 10.81 -12.94
N SER A 68 4.94 10.21 -13.93
CA SER A 68 6.34 10.50 -14.22
C SER A 68 6.55 10.76 -15.71
N GLN A 69 7.58 11.53 -16.04
CA GLN A 69 7.95 11.82 -17.42
C GLN A 69 9.46 11.93 -17.54
N ILE A 70 10.01 11.35 -18.60
CA ILE A 70 11.35 11.65 -19.09
C ILE A 70 11.19 12.44 -20.38
N ARG A 71 11.67 13.68 -20.39
CA ARG A 71 11.64 14.55 -21.57
C ARG A 71 12.97 15.28 -21.67
N ASP A 72 13.56 15.29 -22.86
CA ASP A 72 14.85 15.94 -23.13
C ASP A 72 15.95 15.48 -22.14
N GLY A 73 15.95 14.19 -21.82
CA GLY A 73 16.90 13.57 -20.87
C GLY A 73 16.66 13.91 -19.39
N ARG A 74 15.55 14.60 -19.05
CA ARG A 74 15.24 15.01 -17.67
C ARG A 74 14.06 14.22 -17.13
N PHE A 75 14.28 13.55 -16.01
CA PHE A 75 13.23 12.90 -15.23
C PHE A 75 12.44 13.93 -14.41
N ARG A 76 11.11 13.78 -14.40
CA ARG A 76 10.19 14.58 -13.59
C ARG A 76 9.14 13.67 -13.01
N LEU A 77 8.89 13.83 -11.71
CA LEU A 77 7.85 13.13 -10.97
C LEU A 77 6.81 14.14 -10.46
N SER A 78 5.56 13.71 -10.41
CA SER A 78 4.44 14.47 -9.85
C SER A 78 3.53 13.53 -9.05
N PRO A 79 3.02 13.94 -7.88
CA PRO A 79 3.30 15.22 -7.21
C PRO A 79 4.74 15.32 -6.67
N ARG A 80 5.31 16.52 -6.68
CA ARG A 80 6.60 16.81 -6.04
C ARG A 80 6.41 17.05 -4.55
N VAL A 81 7.33 16.52 -3.74
CA VAL A 81 7.36 16.64 -2.28
C VAL A 81 8.80 16.79 -1.80
N ASP A 82 9.01 17.44 -0.66
CA ASP A 82 10.33 17.69 -0.07
C ASP A 82 10.89 16.46 0.65
N VAL A 83 10.01 15.55 1.06
CA VAL A 83 10.31 14.23 1.60
C VAL A 83 9.12 13.31 1.33
N LEU A 84 9.37 12.01 1.23
CA LEU A 84 8.33 11.00 1.11
C LEU A 84 8.33 10.04 2.30
N VAL A 85 7.21 9.91 3.00
CA VAL A 85 6.96 8.80 3.92
C VAL A 85 6.42 7.60 3.14
N ASN A 86 7.24 6.58 2.96
CA ASN A 86 6.90 5.33 2.29
C ASN A 86 6.08 4.43 3.22
N ARG A 87 4.78 4.31 2.94
CA ARG A 87 3.81 3.48 3.67
C ARG A 87 3.25 2.34 2.81
N MET A 88 3.99 1.90 1.79
CA MET A 88 3.56 0.83 0.91
C MET A 88 3.44 -0.51 1.64
N LEU A 89 2.24 -1.12 1.64
CA LEU A 89 2.03 -2.48 2.17
C LEU A 89 2.41 -3.55 1.14
N LEU A 90 3.70 -3.62 0.82
CA LEU A 90 4.24 -4.57 -0.16
C LEU A 90 3.89 -6.03 0.17
N THR A 91 3.75 -6.39 1.43
CA THR A 91 3.38 -7.75 1.83
C THR A 91 1.98 -8.17 1.37
N LYS A 92 1.07 -7.20 1.18
CA LYS A 92 -0.30 -7.43 0.66
C LYS A 92 -0.45 -7.12 -0.83
N SER A 93 0.54 -6.49 -1.45
CA SER A 93 0.51 -6.19 -2.88
C SER A 93 0.70 -7.43 -3.74
N GLU A 94 -0.04 -7.51 -4.85
CA GLU A 94 0.16 -8.51 -5.90
C GLU A 94 1.33 -8.11 -6.82
N SER A 95 1.55 -6.81 -6.98
CA SER A 95 2.59 -6.21 -7.83
C SER A 95 3.76 -5.65 -7.00
N ARG A 96 4.24 -6.43 -6.01
CA ARG A 96 5.24 -5.96 -5.03
C ARG A 96 6.47 -5.29 -5.62
N PHE A 97 6.95 -5.81 -6.74
CA PHE A 97 8.13 -5.26 -7.41
C PHE A 97 7.81 -3.89 -8.01
N GLU A 98 6.69 -3.76 -8.73
CA GLU A 98 6.25 -2.49 -9.30
C GLU A 98 6.00 -1.43 -8.20
N ASP A 99 5.30 -1.81 -7.15
CA ASP A 99 5.03 -0.96 -5.99
C ASP A 99 6.31 -0.49 -5.28
N LEU A 100 7.32 -1.36 -5.21
CA LEU A 100 8.63 -1.01 -4.68
C LEU A 100 9.36 -0.04 -5.62
N GLN A 101 9.30 -0.28 -6.94
CA GLN A 101 9.91 0.59 -7.94
C GLN A 101 9.26 1.97 -7.95
N LEU A 102 7.95 2.08 -7.70
CA LEU A 102 7.27 3.36 -7.53
C LEU A 102 7.88 4.18 -6.38
N ALA A 103 8.15 3.55 -5.23
CA ALA A 103 8.85 4.22 -4.14
C ALA A 103 10.29 4.62 -4.53
N SER A 104 11.00 3.77 -5.30
CA SER A 104 12.33 4.08 -5.82
C SER A 104 12.36 5.24 -6.80
N LEU A 105 11.29 5.46 -7.60
CA LEU A 105 11.17 6.63 -8.48
C LEU A 105 11.18 7.94 -7.68
N TYR A 106 10.63 7.95 -6.47
CA TYR A 106 10.70 9.12 -5.60
C TYR A 106 12.12 9.37 -5.07
N GLU A 107 12.87 8.31 -4.74
CA GLU A 107 14.28 8.44 -4.27
C GLU A 107 15.18 9.16 -5.28
N GLU A 108 14.88 9.10 -6.59
CA GLU A 108 15.62 9.85 -7.62
C GLU A 108 15.50 11.38 -7.47
N THR A 109 14.52 11.87 -6.70
CA THR A 109 14.20 13.30 -6.63
C THR A 109 14.04 13.85 -5.21
N THR A 110 13.75 13.01 -4.22
CA THR A 110 13.43 13.43 -2.86
C THR A 110 13.86 12.36 -1.85
N PRO A 111 14.27 12.73 -0.61
CA PRO A 111 14.52 11.77 0.45
C PRO A 111 13.28 10.94 0.78
N VAL A 112 13.47 9.65 1.11
CA VAL A 112 12.37 8.71 1.38
C VAL A 112 12.56 8.00 2.73
N VAL A 113 11.48 7.92 3.50
CA VAL A 113 11.38 7.40 4.87
C VAL A 113 10.29 6.32 4.93
N ASN A 114 10.55 5.02 4.96
CA ASN A 114 11.84 4.33 4.82
C ASN A 114 12.27 4.23 3.36
N SER A 115 13.59 4.21 3.12
CA SER A 115 14.15 3.91 1.79
C SER A 115 13.59 2.60 1.21
N PRO A 116 13.15 2.56 -0.07
CA PRO A 116 12.80 1.33 -0.79
C PRO A 116 13.76 0.17 -0.55
N ARG A 117 15.09 0.42 -0.56
CA ARG A 117 16.09 -0.62 -0.32
C ARG A 117 15.96 -1.24 1.08
N ALA A 118 15.82 -0.43 2.12
CA ALA A 118 15.64 -0.93 3.49
C ALA A 118 14.32 -1.70 3.63
N VAL A 119 13.24 -1.18 3.03
CA VAL A 119 11.95 -1.90 2.98
C VAL A 119 12.13 -3.27 2.31
N ALA A 120 12.79 -3.34 1.16
CA ALA A 120 13.04 -4.59 0.45
C ALA A 120 13.87 -5.59 1.28
N ASP A 121 14.86 -5.10 2.02
CA ASP A 121 15.69 -5.92 2.91
C ASP A 121 14.87 -6.55 4.06
N THR A 122 13.85 -5.85 4.56
CA THR A 122 12.95 -6.36 5.62
C THR A 122 11.87 -7.34 5.13
N LEU A 123 11.51 -7.30 3.84
CA LEU A 123 10.47 -8.18 3.29
C LEU A 123 10.81 -9.67 3.43
N HIS A 124 12.09 -10.00 3.35
CA HIS A 124 12.58 -11.37 3.48
C HIS A 124 13.09 -11.60 4.90
N LYS A 125 12.26 -12.25 5.75
CA LYS A 125 12.52 -12.42 7.19
C LYS A 125 13.89 -13.02 7.51
N TYR A 126 14.28 -14.06 6.79
CA TYR A 126 15.60 -14.69 7.00
C TYR A 126 16.76 -13.76 6.63
N ARG A 127 16.57 -12.85 5.65
CA ARG A 127 17.60 -11.87 5.24
C ARG A 127 17.74 -10.79 6.31
N ALA A 128 16.62 -10.31 6.84
CA ALA A 128 16.60 -9.38 7.97
C ALA A 128 17.31 -10.00 9.19
N ALA A 129 16.94 -11.23 9.58
CA ALA A 129 17.58 -11.95 10.68
C ALA A 129 19.09 -12.15 10.44
N ALA A 130 19.49 -12.55 9.23
CA ALA A 130 20.91 -12.72 8.88
C ALA A 130 21.71 -11.41 8.98
N LYS A 131 21.12 -10.26 8.61
CA LYS A 131 21.76 -8.95 8.79
C LYS A 131 21.93 -8.58 10.26
N LEU A 132 20.92 -8.82 11.07
CA LEU A 132 20.96 -8.57 12.52
C LEU A 132 22.03 -9.44 13.19
N ALA A 133 22.03 -10.75 12.90
CA ALA A 133 23.04 -11.68 13.40
C ALA A 133 24.47 -11.29 12.97
N ALA A 134 24.65 -10.86 11.72
CA ALA A 134 25.95 -10.40 11.22
C ALA A 134 26.43 -9.11 11.91
N ALA A 135 25.52 -8.31 12.47
CA ALA A 135 25.82 -7.15 13.29
C ALA A 135 25.98 -7.49 14.79
N GLY A 136 25.83 -8.75 15.19
CA GLY A 136 25.95 -9.21 16.58
C GLY A 136 24.69 -9.06 17.41
N LEU A 137 23.54 -8.76 16.79
CA LEU A 137 22.27 -8.62 17.51
C LEU A 137 21.64 -9.99 17.74
N PRO A 138 21.03 -10.23 18.93
CA PRO A 138 20.39 -11.50 19.25
C PRO A 138 19.14 -11.72 18.40
N VAL A 139 19.15 -12.81 17.65
CA VAL A 139 18.02 -13.37 16.91
C VAL A 139 17.94 -14.86 17.23
N PRO A 140 16.75 -15.49 17.19
CA PRO A 140 16.66 -16.93 17.40
C PRO A 140 17.40 -17.67 16.28
N ASP A 141 18.00 -18.81 16.61
CA ASP A 141 18.74 -19.61 15.63
C ASP A 141 17.84 -19.97 14.45
N ALA A 142 18.38 -19.92 13.22
CA ALA A 142 17.57 -20.10 12.02
C ALA A 142 18.31 -20.83 10.91
N TYR A 143 17.59 -21.74 10.26
CA TYR A 143 18.07 -22.55 9.16
C TYR A 143 17.27 -22.31 7.87
N PHE A 144 17.99 -22.05 6.78
CA PHE A 144 17.41 -21.84 5.46
C PHE A 144 18.00 -22.80 4.43
N GLY A 145 17.17 -23.68 3.89
CA GLY A 145 17.48 -24.48 2.72
C GLY A 145 16.72 -24.00 1.48
N ARG A 146 16.99 -24.60 0.32
CA ARG A 146 16.28 -24.28 -0.93
C ARG A 146 15.72 -25.50 -1.67
N SER A 147 16.12 -26.69 -1.25
CA SER A 147 15.68 -27.96 -1.83
C SER A 147 15.29 -28.94 -0.71
N PRO A 148 14.50 -29.98 -1.02
CA PRO A 148 14.18 -31.04 -0.07
C PRO A 148 15.44 -31.61 0.60
N ARG A 149 16.47 -31.93 -0.19
CA ARG A 149 17.77 -32.41 0.30
C ARG A 149 18.42 -31.48 1.32
N THR A 150 18.40 -30.17 1.09
CA THR A 150 18.96 -29.22 2.08
C THR A 150 18.09 -29.10 3.32
N PHE A 151 16.78 -29.23 3.18
CA PHE A 151 15.86 -29.19 4.30
C PHE A 151 15.99 -30.44 5.18
N GLU A 152 16.22 -31.63 4.62
CA GLU A 152 16.45 -32.87 5.41
C GLU A 152 17.55 -32.75 6.47
N ALA A 153 18.53 -31.85 6.28
CA ALA A 153 19.60 -31.61 7.24
C ALA A 153 19.24 -30.62 8.37
N TRP A 154 18.01 -30.07 8.39
CA TRP A 154 17.61 -29.09 9.40
C TRP A 154 17.71 -29.58 10.86
N PRO A 155 17.42 -30.86 11.20
CA PRO A 155 17.50 -31.34 12.58
C PRO A 155 18.92 -31.32 13.16
N GLU A 156 19.93 -31.41 12.29
CA GLU A 156 21.35 -31.29 12.69
C GLU A 156 21.75 -29.86 13.04
N ARG A 157 20.96 -28.88 12.60
CA ARG A 157 21.22 -27.44 12.75
C ARG A 157 20.38 -26.82 13.86
N LEU A 158 19.15 -27.30 14.03
CA LEU A 158 18.22 -26.91 15.08
C LEU A 158 17.76 -28.20 15.78
N PRO A 159 18.38 -28.59 16.91
CA PRO A 159 18.12 -29.89 17.54
C PRO A 159 16.81 -29.96 18.33
N GLY A 160 16.13 -28.83 18.55
CA GLY A 160 14.83 -28.75 19.21
C GLY A 160 13.69 -28.36 18.27
N ASP A 161 12.53 -28.08 18.84
CA ASP A 161 11.37 -27.62 18.09
C ASP A 161 11.66 -26.32 17.34
N ALA A 162 11.07 -26.19 16.15
CA ALA A 162 11.28 -25.05 15.29
C ALA A 162 9.96 -24.50 14.75
N VAL A 163 9.90 -23.19 14.59
CA VAL A 163 8.88 -22.49 13.82
C VAL A 163 9.20 -22.61 12.33
N HIS A 164 8.36 -23.34 11.60
CA HIS A 164 8.37 -23.40 10.13
C HIS A 164 7.54 -22.24 9.58
N LYS A 165 8.18 -21.26 8.94
CA LYS A 165 7.50 -20.07 8.41
C LYS A 165 8.02 -19.63 7.05
N HIS A 166 7.16 -18.94 6.31
CA HIS A 166 7.54 -18.37 5.02
C HIS A 166 8.57 -17.25 5.17
N THR A 167 9.47 -17.18 4.19
CA THR A 167 10.45 -16.10 4.05
C THR A 167 9.80 -14.72 3.84
N VAL A 168 8.68 -14.67 3.12
CA VAL A 168 7.93 -13.43 2.82
C VAL A 168 6.45 -13.60 3.18
N GLY A 169 5.91 -12.70 4.01
CA GLY A 169 4.50 -12.73 4.43
C GLY A 169 4.20 -11.86 5.65
N THR A 170 2.94 -11.77 6.06
CA THR A 170 2.48 -11.02 7.26
C THR A 170 1.44 -11.79 8.04
N ASN A 171 1.22 -11.40 9.29
CA ASN A 171 0.14 -11.85 10.18
C ASN A 171 0.19 -13.33 10.57
N GLY A 172 1.38 -13.96 10.56
CA GLY A 172 1.57 -15.33 11.05
C GLY A 172 0.71 -16.40 10.36
N ARG A 173 0.16 -16.11 9.17
CA ARG A 173 -0.59 -17.10 8.41
C ARG A 173 0.37 -18.18 7.91
N GLN A 174 0.02 -19.44 8.12
CA GLN A 174 0.78 -20.60 7.65
C GLN A 174 2.17 -20.73 8.30
N MET A 175 2.23 -20.54 9.63
CA MET A 175 3.36 -20.99 10.45
C MET A 175 2.93 -22.13 11.36
N SER A 176 3.81 -23.11 11.53
CA SER A 176 3.63 -24.27 12.40
C SER A 176 4.87 -24.49 13.24
N ILE A 177 4.67 -25.00 14.46
CA ILE A 177 5.76 -25.60 15.23
C ILE A 177 5.97 -27.00 14.66
N VAL A 178 7.22 -27.39 14.47
CA VAL A 178 7.61 -28.70 13.97
C VAL A 178 8.73 -29.27 14.83
N SER A 179 8.62 -30.55 15.11
CA SER A 179 9.60 -31.33 15.86
C SER A 179 10.66 -31.91 14.91
N PRO A 180 11.90 -32.18 15.36
CA PRO A 180 12.98 -32.74 14.52
C PRO A 180 12.65 -34.00 13.72
N ASP A 181 11.68 -34.81 14.18
CA ASP A 181 11.21 -36.03 13.53
C ASP A 181 10.12 -35.80 12.47
N GLU A 182 9.58 -34.57 12.38
CA GLU A 182 8.53 -34.23 11.42
C GLU A 182 9.10 -33.89 10.03
N PRO A 183 8.53 -34.44 8.94
CA PRO A 183 8.97 -34.13 7.59
C PRO A 183 8.51 -32.72 7.19
N VAL A 184 9.46 -31.83 6.91
CA VAL A 184 9.20 -30.47 6.41
C VAL A 184 9.88 -30.21 5.07
N GLY A 185 9.22 -29.39 4.24
CA GLY A 185 9.72 -29.01 2.93
C GLY A 185 10.20 -27.55 2.85
N PRO A 186 10.94 -27.20 1.78
CA PRO A 186 11.45 -25.83 1.55
C PRO A 186 10.39 -24.82 1.14
N MET A 187 9.14 -25.25 1.05
CA MET A 187 8.02 -24.47 0.55
C MET A 187 6.82 -24.67 1.46
N ILE A 188 6.09 -23.59 1.69
CA ILE A 188 4.73 -23.61 2.24
C ILE A 188 3.88 -22.87 1.20
N ALA A 189 2.73 -23.42 0.79
CA ALA A 189 1.79 -22.80 -0.17
C ALA A 189 2.47 -22.07 -1.37
N ASN A 190 3.38 -22.75 -2.07
CA ASN A 190 4.15 -22.23 -3.21
C ASN A 190 5.08 -21.04 -2.92
N ARG A 191 5.51 -20.85 -1.67
CA ARG A 191 6.49 -19.83 -1.27
C ARG A 191 7.61 -20.45 -0.44
N HIS A 192 8.84 -19.96 -0.62
CA HIS A 192 10.00 -20.42 0.15
C HIS A 192 9.79 -20.20 1.65
N SER A 193 10.21 -21.19 2.44
CA SER A 193 10.18 -21.18 3.91
C SER A 193 11.57 -21.31 4.50
N PHE A 194 11.65 -21.13 5.82
CA PHE A 194 12.82 -21.38 6.65
C PHE A 194 12.35 -21.90 8.01
N LEU A 195 13.29 -22.47 8.77
CA LEU A 195 13.08 -22.93 10.14
C LEU A 195 13.75 -21.93 11.06
N GLN A 196 13.09 -21.60 12.16
CA GLN A 196 13.65 -20.79 13.23
C GLN A 196 13.42 -21.53 14.54
N GLU A 197 14.39 -21.53 15.45
CA GLU A 197 14.26 -22.03 16.81
C GLU A 197 12.94 -21.55 17.44
N PHE A 198 12.21 -22.50 18.04
CA PHE A 198 11.05 -22.18 18.83
C PHE A 198 11.47 -21.74 20.23
N LEU A 199 11.42 -20.44 20.47
CA LEU A 199 11.67 -19.85 21.78
C LEU A 199 10.50 -20.16 22.73
N ASN A 200 10.73 -21.06 23.67
CA ASN A 200 9.76 -21.40 24.70
C ASN A 200 9.97 -20.51 25.93
N ALA A 201 9.16 -19.45 26.05
CA ALA A 201 9.19 -18.61 27.24
C ALA A 201 8.57 -19.36 28.43
N SER A 202 9.27 -19.39 29.57
CA SER A 202 8.94 -20.10 30.81
C SER A 202 7.63 -19.69 31.51
N GLY A 203 6.76 -18.90 30.87
CA GLY A 203 5.51 -18.40 31.43
C GLY A 203 4.26 -19.13 30.94
N ASP A 204 3.15 -19.00 31.67
CA ASP A 204 1.87 -19.70 31.40
C ASP A 204 1.25 -19.37 30.03
N ARG A 205 1.65 -18.25 29.39
CA ARG A 205 1.06 -17.77 28.14
C ARG A 205 2.13 -17.17 27.20
N PRO A 206 2.30 -17.71 25.98
CA PRO A 206 3.21 -17.14 24.98
C PRO A 206 2.89 -15.67 24.72
N SER A 207 3.93 -14.83 24.76
CA SER A 207 3.80 -13.40 24.54
C SER A 207 5.01 -12.84 23.80
N ASP A 208 4.79 -11.73 23.09
CA ASP A 208 5.85 -10.95 22.47
C ASP A 208 5.61 -9.46 22.70
N VAL A 209 6.66 -8.66 22.57
CA VAL A 209 6.60 -7.20 22.73
C VAL A 209 6.80 -6.54 21.38
N ARG A 210 5.78 -5.79 20.95
CA ARG A 210 5.87 -4.90 19.79
C ARG A 210 6.35 -3.53 20.26
N VAL A 211 7.55 -3.14 19.86
CA VAL A 211 8.13 -1.81 20.06
C VAL A 211 7.99 -1.01 18.78
N TYR A 212 7.49 0.23 18.82
CA TYR A 212 7.44 1.10 17.67
C TYR A 212 8.54 2.16 17.76
N VAL A 213 9.46 2.13 16.80
CA VAL A 213 10.60 3.03 16.71
C VAL A 213 10.36 4.05 15.59
N VAL A 214 10.64 5.33 15.87
CA VAL A 214 10.63 6.42 14.89
C VAL A 214 11.88 7.27 15.10
N GLY A 215 12.74 7.34 14.08
CA GLY A 215 14.08 7.90 14.20
C GLY A 215 14.92 7.06 15.18
N ASP A 216 15.38 7.71 16.24
CA ASP A 216 16.16 7.14 17.33
C ASP A 216 15.31 6.87 18.60
N ALA A 217 14.00 7.12 18.55
CA ALA A 217 13.13 7.07 19.71
C ALA A 217 12.15 5.89 19.67
N VAL A 218 11.98 5.24 20.82
CA VAL A 218 10.85 4.32 21.08
C VAL A 218 9.64 5.17 21.44
N VAL A 219 8.63 5.17 20.56
CA VAL A 219 7.39 5.94 20.73
C VAL A 219 6.38 5.22 21.63
N GLY A 220 6.31 3.91 21.54
CA GLY A 220 5.41 3.10 22.35
C GLY A 220 5.73 1.62 22.24
N ALA A 221 5.33 0.86 23.26
CA ALA A 221 5.47 -0.59 23.27
C ALA A 221 4.22 -1.27 23.83
N MET A 222 3.79 -2.35 23.19
CA MET A 222 2.72 -3.20 23.69
C MET A 222 3.18 -4.64 23.80
N ARG A 223 2.80 -5.33 24.87
CA ARG A 223 2.88 -6.77 24.96
C ARG A 223 1.62 -7.38 24.37
N ARG A 224 1.78 -8.41 23.55
CA ARG A 224 0.69 -9.16 22.93
C ARG A 224 0.73 -10.58 23.44
N HIS A 225 -0.40 -11.09 23.90
CA HIS A 225 -0.52 -12.47 24.38
C HIS A 225 -1.24 -13.35 23.37
N ALA A 226 -0.76 -14.57 23.16
CA ALA A 226 -1.43 -15.53 22.30
C ALA A 226 -2.79 -15.96 22.90
N PRO A 227 -3.84 -16.21 22.10
CA PRO A 227 -5.09 -16.80 22.61
C PRO A 227 -4.85 -18.14 23.35
N GLU A 228 -5.80 -18.54 24.21
CA GLU A 228 -5.73 -19.85 24.87
C GLU A 228 -5.63 -20.99 23.83
N GLY A 229 -4.61 -21.85 23.97
CA GLY A 229 -4.34 -22.95 23.04
C GLY A 229 -3.65 -22.54 21.72
N ASP A 230 -3.26 -21.29 21.54
CA ASP A 230 -2.43 -20.82 20.43
C ASP A 230 -1.08 -20.29 20.97
N TRP A 231 -0.02 -20.36 20.17
CA TRP A 231 1.29 -19.81 20.49
C TRP A 231 1.54 -18.47 19.80
N ARG A 232 0.67 -18.10 18.86
CA ARG A 232 0.81 -16.93 18.01
C ARG A 232 0.13 -15.74 18.65
N THR A 233 0.88 -14.68 18.89
CA THR A 233 0.49 -13.49 19.66
C THR A 233 -0.15 -12.38 18.80
N ASN A 234 -0.42 -12.65 17.52
CA ASN A 234 -0.98 -11.64 16.63
C ASN A 234 -2.36 -11.16 17.12
N VAL A 235 -2.49 -9.86 17.40
CA VAL A 235 -3.75 -9.22 17.85
C VAL A 235 -4.95 -9.55 16.95
N ALA A 236 -4.71 -9.76 15.66
CA ALA A 236 -5.74 -10.18 14.69
C ALA A 236 -6.37 -11.56 14.99
N LEU A 237 -5.79 -12.36 15.89
CA LEU A 237 -6.28 -13.66 16.35
C LEU A 237 -7.06 -13.56 17.68
N GLY A 238 -7.30 -12.36 18.22
CA GLY A 238 -8.03 -12.17 19.48
C GLY A 238 -7.15 -12.25 20.73
N GLY A 239 -5.84 -12.01 20.59
CA GLY A 239 -4.91 -11.90 21.72
C GLY A 239 -5.14 -10.64 22.54
N ASP A 240 -4.88 -10.72 23.85
CA ASP A 240 -4.92 -9.56 24.76
C ASP A 240 -3.68 -8.68 24.54
N VAL A 241 -3.85 -7.37 24.76
CA VAL A 241 -2.78 -6.37 24.64
C VAL A 241 -2.60 -5.61 25.95
N GLU A 242 -1.35 -5.36 26.31
CA GLU A 242 -0.94 -4.62 27.51
C GLU A 242 0.02 -3.50 27.10
N ASP A 243 -0.17 -2.29 27.62
CA ASP A 243 0.83 -1.22 27.50
C ASP A 243 2.02 -1.54 28.39
N VAL A 244 3.18 -1.68 27.76
CA VAL A 244 4.45 -1.94 28.47
C VAL A 244 5.47 -0.85 28.20
N THR A 245 5.05 0.29 27.65
CA THR A 245 5.94 1.39 27.23
C THR A 245 6.88 1.77 28.36
N ASP A 246 6.36 2.22 29.50
CA ASP A 246 7.21 2.69 30.62
C ASP A 246 7.97 1.57 31.34
N SER A 247 7.43 0.35 31.32
CA SER A 247 8.06 -0.83 31.92
C SER A 247 9.10 -1.51 31.03
N LEU A 248 9.18 -1.14 29.75
CA LEU A 248 10.13 -1.73 28.81
C LEU A 248 11.56 -1.35 29.24
N ASP A 249 12.35 -2.37 29.54
CA ASP A 249 13.70 -2.17 30.05
C ASP A 249 14.64 -1.50 29.02
N ARG A 250 15.78 -1.03 29.52
CA ARG A 250 16.76 -0.30 28.69
C ARG A 250 17.36 -1.19 27.60
N GLU A 251 17.52 -2.47 27.88
CA GLU A 251 18.12 -3.43 26.95
C GLU A 251 17.22 -3.66 25.74
N ALA A 252 15.94 -3.95 25.95
CA ALA A 252 14.94 -4.10 24.91
C ALA A 252 14.76 -2.81 24.08
N ARG A 253 14.76 -1.64 24.74
CA ARG A 253 14.72 -0.35 24.05
C ARG A 253 15.93 -0.15 23.15
N GLY A 254 17.13 -0.39 23.68
CA GLY A 254 18.39 -0.34 22.94
C GLY A 254 18.38 -1.29 21.75
N LEU A 255 18.03 -2.55 21.99
CA LEU A 255 17.93 -3.59 20.97
C LEU A 255 16.96 -3.22 19.84
N ALA A 256 15.79 -2.67 20.16
CA ALA A 256 14.83 -2.23 19.14
C ALA A 256 15.39 -1.09 18.26
N THR A 257 16.02 -0.08 18.87
CA THR A 257 16.62 1.05 18.15
C THR A 257 17.83 0.62 17.31
N GLU A 258 18.67 -0.28 17.83
CA GLU A 258 19.83 -0.81 17.12
C GLU A 258 19.42 -1.70 15.96
N ALA A 259 18.44 -2.59 16.14
CA ALA A 259 17.91 -3.44 15.08
C ALA A 259 17.32 -2.60 13.92
N THR A 260 16.65 -1.50 14.26
CA THR A 260 16.07 -0.55 13.30
C THR A 260 17.20 0.13 12.50
N THR A 261 18.27 0.55 13.18
CA THR A 261 19.47 1.16 12.58
C THR A 261 20.22 0.18 11.66
N VAL A 262 20.46 -1.06 12.11
CA VAL A 262 21.16 -2.10 11.33
C VAL A 262 20.45 -2.44 10.03
N LEU A 263 19.10 -2.41 10.03
CA LEU A 263 18.30 -2.62 8.82
C LEU A 263 18.11 -1.37 7.96
N GLY A 264 18.64 -0.21 8.39
CA GLY A 264 18.55 1.05 7.67
C GLY A 264 17.12 1.60 7.61
N LEU A 265 16.30 1.31 8.63
CA LEU A 265 14.93 1.81 8.74
C LEU A 265 14.95 3.10 9.56
N ASP A 266 14.20 4.09 9.11
CA ASP A 266 13.91 5.32 9.85
C ASP A 266 12.70 5.14 10.79
N LEU A 267 11.79 4.21 10.47
CA LEU A 267 10.67 3.84 11.33
C LEU A 267 10.31 2.36 11.18
N ALA A 268 10.03 1.68 12.28
CA ALA A 268 9.71 0.26 12.26
C ALA A 268 8.90 -0.17 13.49
N GLY A 269 8.05 -1.18 13.30
CA GLY A 269 7.56 -1.99 14.41
C GLY A 269 8.49 -3.19 14.61
N VAL A 270 9.16 -3.27 15.75
CA VAL A 270 10.08 -4.35 16.13
C VAL A 270 9.36 -5.34 17.03
N ASP A 271 9.39 -6.63 16.69
CA ASP A 271 8.97 -7.70 17.60
C ASP A 271 10.14 -8.23 18.38
N LEU A 272 9.99 -8.22 19.69
CA LEU A 272 10.93 -8.75 20.65
C LEU A 272 10.28 -9.86 21.47
N MET A 273 11.09 -10.82 21.90
CA MET A 273 10.70 -11.82 22.89
C MET A 273 11.79 -11.95 23.93
N SER A 274 11.39 -12.08 25.19
CA SER A 274 12.30 -12.36 26.29
C SER A 274 12.19 -13.83 26.69
N VAL A 275 13.33 -14.50 26.80
CA VAL A 275 13.44 -15.89 27.28
C VAL A 275 14.46 -15.88 28.40
N ASP A 276 14.04 -16.28 29.61
CA ASP A 276 14.89 -16.37 30.80
C ASP A 276 15.69 -15.08 31.13
N GLY A 277 15.19 -13.92 30.69
CA GLY A 277 15.80 -12.60 30.88
C GLY A 277 16.54 -12.06 29.66
N ASP A 278 16.83 -12.89 28.66
CA ASP A 278 17.54 -12.50 27.44
C ASP A 278 16.56 -12.07 26.34
N TRP A 279 16.88 -11.01 25.61
CA TRP A 279 16.03 -10.46 24.55
C TRP A 279 16.45 -10.91 23.15
N TYR A 280 15.46 -11.27 22.32
CA TYR A 280 15.66 -11.68 20.94
C TYR A 280 14.78 -10.87 19.98
N VAL A 281 15.34 -10.49 18.83
CA VAL A 281 14.58 -9.85 17.76
C VAL A 281 13.93 -10.91 16.87
N LEU A 282 12.59 -10.90 16.80
CA LEU A 282 11.82 -11.85 16.00
C LEU A 282 11.59 -11.38 14.57
N GLU A 283 11.16 -10.13 14.39
CA GLU A 283 10.94 -9.49 13.09
C GLU A 283 10.90 -7.96 13.18
N LEU A 284 11.19 -7.27 12.07
CA LEU A 284 10.95 -5.84 11.92
C LEU A 284 9.98 -5.59 10.77
N ASN A 285 9.00 -4.74 11.02
CA ASN A 285 7.98 -4.35 10.06
C ASN A 285 8.16 -2.87 9.67
N ALA A 286 8.74 -2.63 8.49
CA ALA A 286 9.02 -1.30 7.95
C ALA A 286 7.75 -0.44 7.71
N THR A 287 6.59 -1.06 7.54
CA THR A 287 5.30 -0.38 7.40
C THR A 287 4.29 -0.80 8.46
N ALA A 288 4.78 -1.06 9.69
CA ALA A 288 3.95 -1.47 10.82
C ALA A 288 2.72 -0.56 11.00
N GLY A 289 1.54 -1.17 11.20
CA GLY A 289 0.35 -0.43 11.64
C GLY A 289 0.50 -0.06 13.11
N PHE A 290 -0.13 1.04 13.53
CA PHE A 290 -0.07 1.53 14.91
C PHE A 290 -1.45 1.76 15.53
N LYS A 291 -2.55 1.40 14.85
CA LYS A 291 -3.88 1.46 15.47
C LYS A 291 -3.97 0.58 16.72
N GLY A 292 -3.49 -0.66 16.65
CA GLY A 292 -3.48 -1.56 17.80
C GLY A 292 -2.58 -1.08 18.95
N LEU A 293 -1.45 -0.44 18.61
CA LEU A 293 -0.59 0.20 19.61
C LEU A 293 -1.29 1.38 20.27
N PHE A 294 -1.98 2.23 19.49
CA PHE A 294 -2.78 3.33 20.02
C PHE A 294 -3.91 2.83 20.94
N ASP A 295 -4.62 1.77 20.55
CA ASP A 295 -5.68 1.19 21.39
C ASP A 295 -5.13 0.67 22.74
N ALA A 296 -3.88 0.18 22.76
CA ALA A 296 -3.23 -0.33 23.97
C ALA A 296 -2.63 0.78 24.86
N THR A 297 -1.96 1.76 24.24
CA THR A 297 -1.09 2.74 24.94
C THR A 297 -1.71 4.13 25.04
N GLY A 298 -2.71 4.45 24.21
CA GLY A 298 -3.21 5.81 24.03
C GLY A 298 -2.25 6.75 23.29
N VAL A 299 -1.09 6.26 22.82
CA VAL A 299 -0.06 7.06 22.14
C VAL A 299 -0.14 6.86 20.62
N SER A 300 -0.43 7.95 19.91
CA SER A 300 -0.47 7.99 18.46
C SER A 300 0.94 8.18 17.90
N VAL A 301 1.37 7.26 17.04
CA VAL A 301 2.70 7.32 16.40
C VAL A 301 2.76 8.37 15.27
N ALA A 302 1.61 8.78 14.75
CA ALA A 302 1.50 9.70 13.62
C ALA A 302 2.26 11.04 13.79
N PRO A 303 2.14 11.79 14.91
CA PRO A 303 2.91 13.03 15.11
C PRO A 303 4.42 12.82 15.11
N HIS A 304 4.93 11.70 15.61
CA HIS A 304 6.37 11.40 15.57
C HIS A 304 6.86 11.14 14.15
N ILE A 305 6.09 10.40 13.35
CA ILE A 305 6.41 10.17 11.93
C ILE A 305 6.37 11.49 11.15
N ALA A 306 5.34 12.31 11.40
CA ALA A 306 5.21 13.62 10.77
C ALA A 306 6.38 14.53 11.14
N ARG A 307 6.75 14.61 12.43
CA ARG A 307 7.92 15.36 12.92
C ARG A 307 9.21 14.91 12.23
N LEU A 308 9.49 13.61 12.23
CA LEU A 308 10.67 13.04 11.57
C LEU A 308 10.74 13.44 10.08
N ALA A 309 9.62 13.33 9.37
CA ALA A 309 9.56 13.70 7.96
C ALA A 309 9.80 15.21 7.76
N ILE A 310 9.14 16.06 8.54
CA ILE A 310 9.31 17.51 8.47
C ILE A 310 10.76 17.93 8.72
N GLU A 311 11.39 17.38 9.76
CA GLU A 311 12.79 17.64 10.09
C GLU A 311 13.73 17.14 8.98
N ARG A 312 13.43 15.98 8.38
CA ARG A 312 14.18 15.44 7.22
C ARG A 312 14.07 16.34 5.99
N ALA A 313 12.95 17.04 5.82
CA ALA A 313 12.75 18.05 4.78
C ALA A 313 13.40 19.41 5.13
N GLY A 314 14.12 19.52 6.25
CA GLY A 314 14.72 20.78 6.72
C GLY A 314 13.70 21.77 7.29
N GLY A 315 12.53 21.30 7.71
CA GLY A 315 11.57 22.06 8.51
C GLY A 315 11.87 21.94 10.00
N SER A 316 11.16 22.73 10.81
CA SER A 316 11.26 22.71 12.27
C SER A 316 9.88 22.47 12.88
N VAL A 317 9.82 21.62 13.91
CA VAL A 317 8.59 21.33 14.64
C VAL A 317 8.81 21.62 16.11
N ASP A 318 7.84 22.28 16.74
CA ASP A 318 7.77 22.39 18.21
C ASP A 318 7.43 21.01 18.80
N ALA A 319 8.34 20.46 19.59
CA ALA A 319 8.18 19.15 20.22
C ALA A 319 6.92 19.09 21.10
N ALA A 320 6.61 20.14 21.85
CA ALA A 320 5.41 20.17 22.71
C ALA A 320 4.11 20.12 21.89
N ARG A 321 4.13 20.69 20.69
CA ARG A 321 3.00 20.61 19.76
C ARG A 321 2.85 19.20 19.18
N ALA A 322 3.94 18.51 18.88
CA ALA A 322 3.90 17.12 18.44
C ALA A 322 3.38 16.19 19.54
N GLU A 323 3.87 16.35 20.77
CA GLU A 323 3.42 15.60 21.96
C GLU A 323 1.93 15.81 22.23
N GLY A 324 1.45 17.06 22.10
CA GLY A 324 0.02 17.38 22.26
C GLY A 324 -0.93 16.69 21.27
N LEU A 325 -0.42 16.07 20.21
CA LEU A 325 -1.21 15.31 19.23
C LEU A 325 -1.22 13.80 19.49
N GLU A 326 -0.43 13.29 20.45
CA GLU A 326 -0.29 11.86 20.71
C GLU A 326 -1.59 11.22 21.22
N SER A 327 -2.37 11.95 22.02
CA SER A 327 -3.59 11.43 22.65
C SER A 327 -4.75 11.19 21.66
N THR A 328 -4.56 11.39 20.36
CA THR A 328 -5.61 11.22 19.35
C THR A 328 -5.07 10.59 18.08
N LEU A 329 -5.69 9.48 17.68
CA LEU A 329 -5.51 8.90 16.36
C LEU A 329 -6.51 9.54 15.38
N ASP A 330 -6.16 10.68 14.81
CA ASP A 330 -7.02 11.37 13.83
C ASP A 330 -7.06 10.61 12.49
N ASP A 331 -8.00 9.68 12.36
CA ASP A 331 -8.25 8.89 11.15
C ASP A 331 -9.33 9.50 10.22
N SER A 332 -9.65 10.78 10.41
CA SER A 332 -10.54 11.54 9.52
C SER A 332 -9.96 11.61 8.10
N VAL A 333 -10.82 11.76 7.10
CA VAL A 333 -10.35 11.84 5.71
C VAL A 333 -9.56 13.15 5.51
N PRO A 334 -8.25 13.09 5.17
CA PRO A 334 -7.45 14.29 4.99
C PRO A 334 -7.94 15.13 3.82
N ASP A 335 -7.82 16.45 3.94
CA ASP A 335 -8.15 17.42 2.89
C ASP A 335 -7.34 17.21 1.60
N CYS A 336 -6.12 16.70 1.73
CA CYS A 336 -5.20 16.40 0.65
C CYS A 336 -5.48 15.07 -0.06
N LYS A 337 -6.52 14.32 0.32
CA LYS A 337 -6.86 13.05 -0.32
C LYS A 337 -7.19 13.29 -1.80
N PRO A 338 -6.44 12.67 -2.74
CA PRO A 338 -6.71 12.78 -4.16
C PRO A 338 -8.12 12.27 -4.47
N PRO A 339 -8.87 12.98 -5.32
CA PRO A 339 -10.16 12.49 -5.74
C PRO A 339 -9.93 11.27 -6.67
N LEU A 340 -10.67 10.17 -6.46
CA LEU A 340 -10.56 8.93 -7.26
C LEU A 340 -10.80 9.15 -8.76
N VAL A 341 -11.56 10.19 -9.05
CA VAL A 341 -11.78 10.78 -10.35
C VAL A 341 -11.56 12.25 -10.07
N GLU A 342 -10.76 12.97 -10.84
CA GLU A 342 -10.92 14.44 -10.84
C GLU A 342 -12.43 14.68 -10.94
N ARG A 343 -13.07 15.29 -9.94
CA ARG A 343 -14.41 15.86 -10.12
C ARG A 343 -14.28 17.07 -11.05
N GLY A 344 -13.68 16.85 -12.22
CA GLY A 344 -14.11 17.52 -13.41
C GLY A 344 -15.54 17.08 -13.62
N THR A 345 -16.40 18.04 -13.84
CA THR A 345 -17.54 17.93 -14.73
C THR A 345 -17.13 17.09 -15.95
N ASP A 346 -17.18 15.76 -15.88
CA ASP A 346 -16.75 14.85 -16.96
C ASP A 346 -17.63 15.00 -18.22
N GLY A 347 -18.47 16.02 -18.22
CA GLY A 347 -19.35 16.44 -19.27
C GLY A 347 -20.73 15.87 -19.05
N VAL A 348 -21.60 16.30 -19.95
CA VAL A 348 -22.94 15.77 -20.10
C VAL A 348 -22.85 14.59 -21.07
N LEU A 349 -23.25 13.40 -20.64
CA LEU A 349 -23.46 12.25 -21.54
C LEU A 349 -24.90 12.27 -22.04
N GLY A 350 -25.09 11.92 -23.31
CA GLY A 350 -26.42 11.79 -23.89
C GLY A 350 -27.11 10.48 -23.52
N TYR A 351 -28.38 10.36 -23.93
CA TYR A 351 -29.08 9.07 -23.94
C TYR A 351 -28.34 8.05 -24.83
N THR A 352 -27.77 8.50 -25.95
CA THR A 352 -26.75 7.78 -26.71
C THR A 352 -25.52 8.64 -26.88
N THR A 353 -24.34 8.04 -26.80
CA THR A 353 -23.04 8.73 -26.90
C THR A 353 -22.07 7.90 -27.73
N GLN A 354 -21.33 8.56 -28.63
CA GLN A 354 -20.23 7.92 -29.33
C GLN A 354 -19.06 7.71 -28.37
N ILE A 355 -18.62 6.47 -28.25
CA ILE A 355 -17.50 6.07 -27.40
C ILE A 355 -16.41 5.42 -28.24
N ARG A 356 -15.21 5.32 -27.68
CA ARG A 356 -14.24 4.31 -28.14
C ARG A 356 -14.08 3.25 -27.09
N ILE A 357 -13.91 2.01 -27.50
CA ILE A 357 -13.67 0.87 -26.63
C ILE A 357 -12.41 0.17 -27.12
N ASN A 358 -11.49 -0.10 -26.21
CA ASN A 358 -10.21 -0.73 -26.49
C ASN A 358 -10.07 -2.03 -25.69
N GLY A 359 -9.70 -3.10 -26.38
CA GLY A 359 -9.24 -4.35 -25.78
C GLY A 359 -7.80 -4.65 -26.21
N HIS A 360 -7.33 -5.88 -25.99
CA HIS A 360 -5.96 -6.28 -26.37
C HIS A 360 -5.76 -6.38 -27.88
N GLY A 361 -6.82 -6.66 -28.63
CA GLY A 361 -6.81 -6.83 -30.08
C GLY A 361 -6.97 -5.54 -30.87
N GLY A 362 -7.44 -4.46 -30.24
CA GLY A 362 -7.59 -3.15 -30.89
C GLY A 362 -8.67 -2.25 -30.28
N THR A 363 -8.84 -1.09 -30.91
CA THR A 363 -9.83 -0.07 -30.53
C THR A 363 -10.94 0.02 -31.58
N GLU A 364 -12.20 0.05 -31.15
CA GLU A 364 -13.35 0.38 -32.01
C GLU A 364 -14.09 1.62 -31.52
N ALA A 365 -14.74 2.33 -32.44
CA ALA A 365 -15.66 3.42 -32.14
C ALA A 365 -17.10 2.90 -32.30
N VAL A 366 -17.92 3.05 -31.27
CA VAL A 366 -19.30 2.55 -31.25
C VAL A 366 -20.24 3.55 -30.59
N VAL A 367 -21.53 3.48 -30.91
CA VAL A 367 -22.57 4.23 -30.20
C VAL A 367 -23.02 3.42 -28.99
N ALA A 368 -22.80 3.98 -27.79
CA ALA A 368 -23.27 3.38 -26.55
C ALA A 368 -24.55 4.04 -26.07
N LYS A 369 -25.45 3.26 -25.47
CA LYS A 369 -26.66 3.76 -24.82
C LYS A 369 -26.45 3.86 -23.31
N SER A 370 -26.85 4.99 -22.74
CA SER A 370 -26.89 5.20 -21.29
C SER A 370 -28.08 4.46 -20.69
N ASP A 371 -27.84 3.51 -19.79
CA ASP A 371 -28.86 2.71 -19.12
C ASP A 371 -28.72 2.81 -17.59
N THR A 372 -29.52 3.69 -16.99
CA THR A 372 -29.55 3.88 -15.53
C THR A 372 -30.18 2.69 -14.78
N GLY A 373 -30.94 1.83 -15.46
CA GLY A 373 -31.49 0.59 -14.91
C GLY A 373 -30.43 -0.50 -14.78
N ALA A 374 -29.40 -0.46 -15.62
CA ALA A 374 -28.28 -1.40 -15.56
C ALA A 374 -27.33 -1.04 -14.40
N LYS A 375 -27.09 -2.02 -13.52
CA LYS A 375 -26.08 -1.87 -12.45
C LYS A 375 -24.64 -1.81 -13.02
N ARG A 376 -24.39 -2.52 -14.12
CA ARG A 376 -23.06 -2.70 -14.71
C ARG A 376 -23.12 -2.46 -16.21
N THR A 377 -22.02 -1.95 -16.74
CA THR A 377 -21.79 -1.75 -18.17
C THR A 377 -21.60 -3.10 -18.87
N SER A 378 -22.14 -3.21 -20.08
CA SER A 378 -22.10 -4.46 -20.84
C SER A 378 -21.86 -4.22 -22.31
N ILE A 379 -21.17 -5.17 -22.94
CA ILE A 379 -20.81 -5.13 -24.37
C ILE A 379 -21.30 -6.38 -25.09
N ASP A 380 -21.57 -6.24 -26.37
CA ASP A 380 -21.92 -7.33 -27.28
C ASP A 380 -20.75 -8.30 -27.49
N THR A 381 -21.06 -9.58 -27.74
CA THR A 381 -20.07 -10.66 -27.94
C THR A 381 -19.22 -10.44 -29.19
N ASP A 382 -19.78 -9.96 -30.29
CA ASP A 382 -19.01 -9.73 -31.52
C ASP A 382 -18.08 -8.53 -31.34
N LEU A 383 -18.57 -7.47 -30.69
CA LEU A 383 -17.73 -6.33 -30.32
C LEU A 383 -16.57 -6.77 -29.42
N ALA A 384 -16.85 -7.58 -28.39
CA ALA A 384 -15.83 -8.13 -27.51
C ALA A 384 -14.78 -8.96 -28.26
N GLY A 385 -15.22 -9.75 -29.25
CA GLY A 385 -14.33 -10.53 -30.11
C GLY A 385 -13.42 -9.65 -30.98
N ARG A 386 -13.97 -8.61 -31.63
CA ARG A 386 -13.21 -7.72 -32.52
C ARG A 386 -12.15 -6.90 -31.79
N ILE A 387 -12.45 -6.40 -30.60
CA ILE A 387 -11.48 -5.64 -29.79
C ILE A 387 -10.51 -6.55 -29.02
N GLY A 388 -10.72 -7.87 -29.01
CA GLY A 388 -9.97 -8.79 -28.16
C GLY A 388 -10.13 -8.44 -26.67
N ALA A 389 -11.37 -8.35 -26.18
CA ALA A 389 -11.68 -7.97 -24.80
C ALA A 389 -11.10 -8.99 -23.80
N GLY A 390 -10.48 -8.50 -22.73
CA GLY A 390 -9.84 -9.35 -21.72
C GLY A 390 -8.84 -8.59 -20.85
N PRO A 391 -8.23 -9.25 -19.84
CA PRO A 391 -8.40 -10.65 -19.47
C PRO A 391 -9.79 -10.97 -18.90
N LEU A 392 -10.13 -12.27 -18.84
CA LEU A 392 -11.32 -12.74 -18.13
C LEU A 392 -11.10 -12.59 -16.62
N VAL A 393 -11.91 -11.75 -15.98
CA VAL A 393 -11.79 -11.44 -14.55
C VAL A 393 -12.74 -12.29 -13.70
N GLY A 394 -13.80 -12.84 -14.30
CA GLY A 394 -14.75 -13.72 -13.62
C GLY A 394 -16.07 -13.86 -14.36
N THR A 395 -17.13 -14.18 -13.63
CA THR A 395 -18.51 -14.25 -14.14
C THR A 395 -19.48 -13.52 -13.21
N THR A 396 -20.61 -13.06 -13.74
CA THR A 396 -21.69 -12.45 -12.97
C THR A 396 -23.02 -13.11 -13.33
N GLN A 397 -23.90 -13.29 -12.35
CA GLN A 397 -25.29 -13.66 -12.62
C GLN A 397 -26.14 -12.42 -12.79
N VAL A 398 -26.92 -12.36 -13.86
CA VAL A 398 -27.86 -11.28 -14.17
C VAL A 398 -29.25 -11.87 -14.26
N ARG A 399 -30.22 -11.31 -13.53
CA ARG A 399 -31.62 -11.70 -13.66
C ARG A 399 -32.18 -11.05 -14.93
N SER A 400 -32.81 -11.83 -15.79
CA SER A 400 -33.49 -11.30 -16.97
C SER A 400 -34.65 -10.39 -16.53
N GLY A 401 -34.83 -9.26 -17.22
CA GLY A 401 -36.01 -8.39 -17.04
C GLY A 401 -37.30 -8.99 -17.62
N ILE A 402 -37.17 -10.08 -18.40
CA ILE A 402 -38.27 -10.79 -19.04
C ILE A 402 -38.14 -12.27 -18.62
N GLY A 403 -38.81 -12.64 -17.52
CA GLY A 403 -38.85 -14.01 -16.98
C GLY A 403 -38.02 -14.26 -15.71
N SER A 404 -38.24 -15.41 -15.07
CA SER A 404 -37.59 -15.81 -13.80
C SER A 404 -36.19 -16.42 -13.95
N GLY A 405 -35.60 -16.38 -15.15
CA GLY A 405 -34.28 -16.95 -15.43
C GLY A 405 -33.11 -16.06 -15.02
N SER A 406 -32.06 -16.67 -14.46
CA SER A 406 -30.75 -16.04 -14.25
C SER A 406 -29.78 -16.45 -15.36
N GLU A 407 -29.12 -15.49 -15.97
CA GLU A 407 -28.10 -15.69 -17.00
C GLU A 407 -26.70 -15.47 -16.39
N THR A 408 -25.74 -16.32 -16.70
CA THR A 408 -24.34 -16.15 -16.27
C THR A 408 -23.53 -15.53 -17.39
N ARG A 409 -22.91 -14.38 -17.13
CA ARG A 409 -22.17 -13.58 -18.10
C ARG A 409 -20.70 -13.48 -17.71
N PRO A 410 -19.74 -13.67 -18.63
CA PRO A 410 -18.33 -13.44 -18.35
C PRO A 410 -18.04 -11.95 -18.14
N LEU A 411 -17.07 -11.67 -17.27
CA LEU A 411 -16.57 -10.33 -16.96
C LEU A 411 -15.18 -10.17 -17.54
N VAL A 412 -14.98 -9.13 -18.35
CA VAL A 412 -13.71 -8.83 -19.01
C VAL A 412 -13.34 -7.38 -18.75
N ASP A 413 -12.05 -7.10 -18.68
CA ASP A 413 -11.56 -5.72 -18.63
C ASP A 413 -11.43 -5.14 -20.04
N VAL A 414 -11.83 -3.87 -20.19
CA VAL A 414 -11.71 -3.07 -21.41
C VAL A 414 -11.42 -1.62 -21.01
N ASP A 415 -10.84 -0.82 -21.92
CA ASP A 415 -10.75 0.61 -21.74
C ASP A 415 -11.84 1.33 -22.53
N LEU A 416 -12.61 2.20 -21.88
CA LEU A 416 -13.63 3.04 -22.49
C LEU A 416 -13.15 4.48 -22.59
N ARG A 417 -13.23 5.06 -23.79
CA ARG A 417 -13.05 6.50 -24.03
C ARG A 417 -14.39 7.21 -24.06
N LEU A 418 -14.67 8.00 -23.04
CA LEU A 418 -15.87 8.82 -22.87
C LEU A 418 -15.47 10.29 -22.72
N ASN A 419 -16.11 11.19 -23.46
CA ASN A 419 -15.79 12.63 -23.48
C ASN A 419 -14.28 12.91 -23.60
N GLY A 420 -13.58 12.13 -24.43
CA GLY A 420 -12.15 12.28 -24.70
C GLY A 420 -11.21 11.60 -23.71
N ARG A 421 -11.70 11.08 -22.58
CA ARG A 421 -10.91 10.44 -21.50
C ARG A 421 -11.05 8.91 -21.53
N TRP A 422 -9.91 8.21 -21.50
CA TRP A 422 -9.85 6.74 -21.39
C TRP A 422 -10.00 6.30 -19.92
N ARG A 423 -10.70 5.18 -19.69
CA ARG A 423 -10.91 4.61 -18.36
C ARG A 423 -10.99 3.09 -18.43
N PRO A 424 -10.28 2.34 -17.58
CA PRO A 424 -10.47 0.90 -17.46
C PRO A 424 -11.83 0.62 -16.80
N VAL A 425 -12.57 -0.33 -17.37
CA VAL A 425 -13.89 -0.76 -16.88
C VAL A 425 -14.03 -2.27 -17.05
N THR A 426 -14.45 -2.95 -15.98
CA THR A 426 -14.84 -4.36 -16.05
C THR A 426 -16.28 -4.50 -16.53
N VAL A 427 -16.45 -4.95 -17.78
CA VAL A 427 -17.75 -5.07 -18.46
C VAL A 427 -18.22 -6.52 -18.50
N SER A 428 -19.54 -6.72 -18.52
CA SER A 428 -20.11 -8.05 -18.79
C SER A 428 -20.32 -8.25 -20.29
N VAL A 429 -19.88 -9.38 -20.83
CA VAL A 429 -20.14 -9.76 -22.24
C VAL A 429 -21.44 -10.56 -22.33
N THR A 430 -22.27 -10.25 -23.32
CA THR A 430 -23.55 -10.94 -23.57
C THR A 430 -23.90 -10.81 -25.04
N ASP A 431 -24.56 -11.83 -25.60
CA ASP A 431 -25.08 -11.75 -26.96
C ASP A 431 -26.17 -10.66 -27.02
N ARG A 432 -25.95 -9.67 -27.87
CA ARG A 432 -26.84 -8.53 -28.10
C ARG A 432 -26.96 -8.27 -29.60
N SER A 433 -26.73 -9.28 -30.43
CA SER A 433 -26.79 -9.17 -31.90
C SER A 433 -28.14 -8.61 -32.41
N GLU A 434 -29.23 -8.86 -31.68
CA GLU A 434 -30.59 -8.36 -31.97
C GLU A 434 -30.88 -6.94 -31.41
N MET A 435 -29.94 -6.33 -30.66
CA MET A 435 -30.12 -5.01 -30.07
C MET A 435 -29.50 -3.91 -30.92
N ARG A 436 -30.13 -2.72 -30.93
CA ARG A 436 -29.65 -1.55 -31.68
C ARG A 436 -28.26 -1.05 -31.23
N TYR A 437 -27.89 -1.21 -29.97
CA TYR A 437 -26.65 -0.65 -29.43
C TYR A 437 -25.76 -1.76 -28.87
N PRO A 438 -24.52 -1.91 -29.37
CA PRO A 438 -23.60 -2.96 -28.93
C PRO A 438 -23.02 -2.71 -27.53
N VAL A 439 -23.23 -1.52 -26.95
CA VAL A 439 -22.76 -1.15 -25.61
C VAL A 439 -23.88 -0.49 -24.82
N LEU A 440 -24.11 -0.97 -23.59
CA LEU A 440 -24.92 -0.29 -22.58
C LEU A 440 -24.02 0.18 -21.44
N LEU A 441 -24.03 1.50 -21.19
CA LEU A 441 -23.35 2.11 -20.05
C LEU A 441 -24.23 1.98 -18.82
N GLY A 442 -23.76 1.25 -17.81
CA GLY A 442 -24.45 1.07 -16.54
C GLY A 442 -24.03 2.10 -15.49
N ARG A 443 -24.64 2.02 -14.31
CA ARG A 443 -24.36 2.94 -13.18
C ARG A 443 -22.90 2.92 -12.69
N ASP A 444 -22.19 1.83 -12.91
CA ASP A 444 -20.75 1.70 -12.66
C ASP A 444 -19.91 2.73 -13.43
N VAL A 445 -20.34 3.09 -14.64
CA VAL A 445 -19.70 4.14 -15.45
C VAL A 445 -20.44 5.47 -15.32
N LEU A 446 -21.78 5.44 -15.44
CA LEU A 446 -22.62 6.63 -15.47
C LEU A 446 -22.60 7.44 -14.16
N GLY A 447 -22.24 6.83 -13.02
CA GLY A 447 -22.15 7.53 -11.74
C GLY A 447 -21.16 8.70 -11.72
N SER A 448 -20.27 8.79 -12.71
CA SER A 448 -19.30 9.88 -12.86
C SER A 448 -19.77 11.03 -13.77
N TYR A 449 -20.95 10.92 -14.40
CA TYR A 449 -21.42 11.86 -15.43
C TYR A 449 -22.82 12.41 -15.13
N THR A 450 -23.11 13.61 -15.66
CA THR A 450 -24.50 14.11 -15.74
C THR A 450 -25.13 13.58 -17.02
N LEU A 451 -26.35 13.05 -16.92
CA LEU A 451 -27.10 12.55 -18.08
C LEU A 451 -28.05 13.63 -18.60
N ASP A 452 -27.96 13.92 -19.89
CA ASP A 452 -28.95 14.72 -20.63
C ASP A 452 -29.65 13.80 -21.63
N VAL A 453 -30.85 13.35 -21.25
CA VAL A 453 -31.64 12.42 -22.04
C VAL A 453 -32.13 13.02 -23.37
N SER A 454 -32.03 14.34 -23.55
CA SER A 454 -32.38 15.00 -24.82
C SER A 454 -31.29 14.87 -25.89
N ARG A 455 -30.05 14.52 -25.51
CA ARG A 455 -28.94 14.34 -26.44
C ARG A 455 -28.89 12.90 -26.94
N THR A 456 -28.96 12.74 -28.26
CA THR A 456 -28.77 11.46 -28.95
C THR A 456 -27.79 11.62 -30.09
N VAL A 457 -26.87 10.67 -30.20
CA VAL A 457 -26.04 10.44 -31.37
C VAL A 457 -26.66 9.28 -32.17
N GLU A 458 -26.86 9.49 -33.47
CA GLU A 458 -27.24 8.44 -34.43
C GLU A 458 -25.98 7.81 -35.04
N GLU A 459 -26.08 6.55 -35.49
CA GLU A 459 -24.96 5.77 -36.05
C GLU A 459 -24.39 6.31 -37.36
#